data_AF-A0A7S1GRX8-F1
#
_entry.id   AF-A0A7S1GRX8-F1
#
_cell.length_a   1.000
_cell.length_b   1.000
_cell.length_c   1.000
_cell.angle_alpha   90.00
_cell.angle_beta   90.00
_cell.angle_gamma   90.00
#
_symmetry.space_group_name_H-M   'P 1'
#
loop_
_entity.id
_entity.type
_entity.pdbx_description
1 polymer ?
#
loop_
_entity_poly.entity_id
_entity_poly.type
_entity_poly.pdbx_seq_one_letter_code
_entity_poly.pdbx_strand_id
1 'polypeptide(L)'
;MQRLPEVRFESVELTETRMYLKVVTPQLKHEMSPGDVVQAGVVVSNSEVGHGTLSVQPLIYRLRCLNGLIVPDFSLHKTHVGRSIGNVADTITVFKDDTLQADDKAFFLKVRDVVEAAVSEATFLQAAQKLQKTLRIPLTGDPVKTVEVL
;
A
#
# COMPACT_ATOMS: atom_id res chain seq x y z
N MET A 1 5.71 7.50 20.65
CA MET A 1 5.66 7.06 19.25
C MET A 1 6.80 6.08 19.01
N GLN A 2 6.53 4.77 18.99
CA GLN A 2 7.54 3.81 18.58
C GLN A 2 7.73 3.95 17.06
N ARG A 3 8.88 4.51 16.65
CA ARG A 3 9.38 4.35 15.27
C ARG A 3 9.45 2.85 14.99
N LEU A 4 9.04 2.39 13.81
CA LEU A 4 9.20 0.98 13.38
C LEU A 4 10.69 0.60 13.47
N PRO A 5 11.15 -0.08 14.54
CA PRO A 5 12.58 -0.22 14.81
C PRO A 5 13.25 -1.27 13.92
N GLU A 6 12.46 -2.08 13.22
CA GLU A 6 12.95 -3.13 12.35
C GLU A 6 11.97 -3.30 11.17
N VAL A 7 12.39 -2.82 10.00
CA VAL A 7 11.65 -2.97 8.75
C VAL A 7 12.54 -3.64 7.71
N ARG A 8 11.93 -4.46 6.87
CA ARG A 8 12.59 -5.13 5.74
C ARG A 8 11.91 -4.73 4.45
N PHE A 9 12.72 -4.38 3.45
CA PHE A 9 12.26 -4.14 2.09
C PHE A 9 12.17 -5.49 1.38
N GLU A 10 10.96 -5.90 1.02
CA GLU A 10 10.71 -7.18 0.32
C GLU A 10 10.84 -7.04 -1.19
N SER A 11 10.37 -5.91 -1.71
CA SER A 11 10.29 -5.68 -3.14
C SER A 11 10.24 -4.17 -3.36
N VAL A 12 11.13 -3.67 -4.21
CA VAL A 12 11.23 -2.25 -4.53
C VAL A 12 11.43 -2.12 -6.02
N GLU A 13 10.76 -1.17 -6.63
CA GLU A 13 11.03 -0.79 -8.00
C GLU A 13 10.87 0.71 -8.18
N LEU A 14 11.76 1.29 -8.97
CA LEU A 14 11.69 2.66 -9.43
C LEU A 14 12.03 2.66 -10.92
N THR A 15 11.16 3.28 -11.71
CA THR A 15 11.30 3.46 -13.16
C THR A 15 10.88 4.88 -13.52
N GLU A 16 10.93 5.22 -14.81
CA GLU A 16 10.44 6.49 -15.33
C GLU A 16 8.93 6.71 -15.16
N THR A 17 8.14 5.67 -14.92
CA THR A 17 6.65 5.79 -14.89
C THR A 17 5.99 5.16 -13.67
N ARG A 18 6.76 4.47 -12.83
CA ARG A 18 6.27 3.79 -11.63
C ARG A 18 7.33 3.73 -10.55
N MET A 19 6.89 3.89 -9.33
CA MET A 19 7.60 3.55 -8.11
C MET A 19 6.70 2.66 -7.26
N TYR A 20 7.25 1.60 -6.67
CA TYR A 20 6.61 0.94 -5.53
C TYR A 20 7.63 0.43 -4.51
N LEU A 21 7.19 0.36 -3.26
CA LEU A 21 7.89 -0.26 -2.14
C LEU A 21 6.95 -1.21 -1.41
N LYS A 22 7.40 -2.44 -1.16
CA LYS A 22 6.80 -3.36 -0.20
C LYS A 22 7.72 -3.45 1.02
N VAL A 23 7.24 -2.96 2.15
CA VAL A 23 8.00 -2.92 3.40
C VAL A 23 7.25 -3.73 4.45
N VAL A 24 7.95 -4.59 5.17
CA VAL A 24 7.37 -5.47 6.20
C VAL A 24 8.10 -5.28 7.53
N THR A 25 7.45 -5.63 8.63
CA THR A 25 8.09 -5.67 9.96
C THR A 25 7.91 -7.04 10.61
N PRO A 26 8.99 -7.68 11.11
CA PRO A 26 8.88 -8.96 11.81
C PRO A 26 8.28 -8.85 13.21
N GLN A 27 8.17 -7.62 13.74
CA GLN A 27 7.70 -7.37 15.11
C GLN A 27 6.21 -7.65 15.28
N LEU A 28 5.44 -7.41 14.21
CA LEU A 28 4.00 -7.59 14.21
C LEU A 28 3.66 -8.79 13.33
N LYS A 29 3.33 -9.90 13.98
CA LYS A 29 3.13 -11.21 13.35
C LYS A 29 1.90 -11.93 13.90
N HIS A 30 1.31 -12.80 13.08
CA HIS A 30 0.16 -13.61 13.46
C HIS A 30 0.29 -15.00 12.84
N GLU A 31 -0.01 -16.04 13.61
CA GLU A 31 0.02 -17.42 13.13
C GLU A 31 -1.38 -17.84 12.65
N MET A 32 -1.51 -18.09 11.35
CA MET A 32 -2.75 -18.47 10.69
C MET A 32 -3.15 -19.92 11.00
N SER A 33 -2.15 -20.79 11.04
CA SER A 33 -2.19 -22.21 11.41
C SER A 33 -0.76 -22.65 11.77
N PRO A 34 -0.55 -23.80 12.43
CA PRO A 34 0.78 -24.23 12.85
C PRO A 34 1.84 -24.14 11.73
N GLY A 35 2.82 -23.25 11.94
CA GLY A 35 3.92 -22.98 11.00
C GLY A 35 3.58 -22.08 9.82
N ASP A 36 2.39 -21.48 9.76
CA ASP A 36 1.96 -20.52 8.75
C ASP A 36 1.83 -19.12 9.35
N VAL A 37 2.92 -18.37 9.30
CA VAL A 37 3.02 -17.05 9.92
C VAL A 37 2.87 -15.96 8.87
N VAL A 38 2.11 -14.92 9.21
CA VAL A 38 2.06 -13.66 8.48
C VAL A 38 2.67 -12.53 9.29
N GLN A 39 3.17 -11.51 8.60
CA GLN A 39 3.76 -10.30 9.15
C GLN A 39 3.04 -9.07 8.59
N ALA A 40 3.01 -8.00 9.37
CA ALA A 40 2.49 -6.72 8.92
C ALA A 40 3.45 -6.05 7.95
N GLY A 41 2.90 -5.24 7.05
CA GLY A 41 3.66 -4.38 6.17
C GLY A 41 2.81 -3.28 5.56
N VAL A 42 3.44 -2.53 4.67
CA VAL A 42 2.83 -1.47 3.90
C VAL A 42 3.34 -1.54 2.46
N VAL A 43 2.45 -1.27 1.52
CA VAL A 43 2.79 -0.99 0.13
C VAL A 43 2.62 0.50 -0.12
N VAL A 44 3.68 1.12 -0.62
CA VAL A 44 3.65 2.51 -1.09
C VAL A 44 3.93 2.50 -2.59
N SER A 45 3.07 3.08 -3.40
CA SER A 45 3.26 3.12 -4.85
C SER A 45 2.80 4.44 -5.46
N ASN A 46 3.35 4.79 -6.62
CA ASN A 46 2.77 5.83 -7.45
C ASN A 46 2.53 5.33 -8.88
N SER A 47 1.57 5.93 -9.55
CA SER A 47 1.34 5.72 -10.99
C SER A 47 1.54 7.06 -11.69
N GLU A 48 2.65 7.20 -12.42
CA GLU A 48 2.92 8.38 -13.25
C GLU A 48 1.93 8.43 -14.43
N VAL A 49 1.59 7.26 -15.00
CA VAL A 49 0.55 7.11 -16.04
C VAL A 49 -0.89 7.29 -15.52
N GLY A 50 -1.09 7.28 -14.19
CA GLY A 50 -2.38 7.43 -13.52
C GLY A 50 -2.60 8.79 -12.86
N HIS A 51 -2.02 9.86 -13.43
CA HIS A 51 -2.08 11.24 -12.93
C HIS A 51 -1.22 11.55 -11.68
N GLY A 52 -0.14 10.80 -11.44
CA GLY A 52 0.74 11.04 -10.28
C GLY A 52 0.05 10.71 -8.95
N THR A 53 -0.75 9.65 -8.93
CA THR A 53 -1.47 9.22 -7.73
C THR A 53 -0.54 8.41 -6.82
N LEU A 54 -0.33 8.89 -5.59
CA LEU A 54 0.32 8.14 -4.52
C LEU A 54 -0.71 7.21 -3.84
N SER A 55 -0.32 5.97 -3.63
CA SER A 55 -1.08 4.99 -2.86
C SER A 55 -0.27 4.49 -1.67
N VAL A 56 -0.91 4.38 -0.51
CA VAL A 56 -0.38 3.76 0.70
C VAL A 56 -1.41 2.76 1.20
N GLN A 57 -1.04 1.48 1.29
CA GLN A 57 -1.96 0.38 1.57
C GLN A 57 -1.34 -0.61 2.56
N PRO A 58 -2.11 -1.17 3.52
CA PRO A 58 -1.62 -2.24 4.37
C PRO A 58 -1.26 -3.49 3.57
N LEU A 59 -0.26 -4.24 4.06
CA LEU A 59 0.19 -5.50 3.50
C LEU A 59 0.15 -6.60 4.57
N ILE A 60 -0.42 -7.74 4.23
CA ILE A 60 -0.25 -8.99 4.97
C ILE A 60 0.78 -9.83 4.22
N TYR A 61 1.99 -9.93 4.78
CA TYR A 61 3.08 -10.69 4.17
C TYR A 61 3.16 -12.09 4.77
N ARG A 62 2.85 -13.12 3.97
CA ARG A 62 2.83 -14.52 4.41
C ARG A 62 4.19 -15.16 4.16
N LEU A 63 4.83 -15.72 5.18
CA LEU A 63 6.19 -16.27 5.05
C LEU A 63 6.30 -17.47 4.10
N ARG A 64 5.18 -18.10 3.74
CA ARG A 64 5.10 -19.17 2.73
C ARG A 64 4.66 -18.68 1.34
N CYS A 65 4.26 -17.41 1.20
CA CYS A 65 3.83 -16.79 -0.05
C CYS A 65 4.32 -15.34 -0.11
N LEU A 66 5.46 -15.13 -0.76
CA LEU A 66 6.19 -13.86 -0.76
C LEU A 66 5.52 -12.77 -1.62
N ASN A 67 4.42 -13.08 -2.31
CA ASN A 67 3.63 -12.10 -3.05
C ASN A 67 3.00 -11.06 -2.09
N GLY A 68 2.50 -11.56 -0.95
CA GLY A 68 1.73 -10.78 0.03
C GLY A 68 0.33 -10.42 -0.43
N LEU A 69 -0.54 -10.09 0.53
CA LEU A 69 -1.92 -9.62 0.32
C LEU A 69 -1.97 -8.12 0.60
N ILE A 70 -2.23 -7.32 -0.43
CA ILE A 70 -2.51 -5.88 -0.28
C ILE A 70 -3.96 -5.76 0.21
N VAL A 71 -4.14 -5.17 1.39
CA VAL A 71 -5.45 -5.01 2.00
C VAL A 71 -6.06 -3.70 1.49
N PRO A 72 -7.24 -3.74 0.85
CA PRO A 72 -7.88 -2.51 0.34
C PRO A 72 -8.45 -1.65 1.48
N ASP A 73 -8.84 -2.28 2.58
CA ASP A 73 -9.32 -1.61 3.79
C ASP A 73 -8.18 -0.73 4.35
N PHE A 74 -8.49 0.51 4.77
CA PHE A 74 -7.52 1.49 5.30
C PHE A 74 -6.46 1.99 4.30
N SER A 75 -6.76 1.95 3.00
CA SER A 75 -5.90 2.52 1.96
C SER A 75 -6.06 4.04 1.83
N LEU A 76 -4.96 4.73 1.56
CA LEU A 76 -4.95 6.10 1.03
C LEU A 76 -4.63 6.04 -0.45
N HIS A 77 -5.44 6.71 -1.26
CA HIS A 77 -5.12 7.09 -2.61
C HIS A 77 -5.22 8.60 -2.71
N LYS A 78 -4.12 9.28 -3.01
CA LYS A 78 -4.11 10.73 -3.19
C LYS A 78 -3.43 11.09 -4.50
N THR A 79 -4.20 11.70 -5.39
CA THR A 79 -3.68 12.33 -6.61
C THR A 79 -2.95 13.61 -6.22
N HIS A 80 -1.69 13.73 -6.60
CA HIS A 80 -0.91 14.93 -6.33
C HIS A 80 -1.27 16.02 -7.34
N VAL A 81 -2.23 16.87 -6.99
CA VAL A 81 -2.77 17.94 -7.86
C VAL A 81 -1.70 18.99 -8.20
N GLY A 82 -0.66 19.17 -7.37
CA GLY A 82 0.39 20.16 -7.58
C GLY A 82 1.17 20.01 -8.90
N ARG A 83 1.13 18.82 -9.54
CA ARG A 83 1.74 18.59 -10.87
C ARG A 83 0.72 18.37 -11.99
N SER A 84 -0.53 18.07 -11.66
CA SER A 84 -1.63 17.94 -12.64
C SER A 84 -2.01 19.28 -13.31
N ILE A 85 -1.41 20.38 -12.85
CA ILE A 85 -1.49 21.72 -13.44
C ILE A 85 -0.52 21.89 -14.63
N GLY A 86 0.33 20.91 -14.95
CA GLY A 86 1.32 21.00 -16.02
C GLY A 86 1.14 19.97 -17.11
N ASN A 87 0.20 20.19 -18.03
CA ASN A 87 0.21 19.59 -19.39
C ASN A 87 -0.65 20.39 -20.41
N VAL A 88 -0.93 21.66 -20.12
CA VAL A 88 -1.51 22.59 -21.09
C VAL A 88 -0.62 23.82 -21.10
N ALA A 89 -0.15 24.20 -22.29
CA ALA A 89 0.91 25.19 -22.54
C ALA A 89 0.65 26.62 -22.02
N ASP A 90 -0.43 26.86 -21.27
CA ASP A 90 -0.89 28.17 -20.79
C ASP A 90 -1.30 28.16 -19.32
N THR A 91 -0.63 27.38 -18.46
CA THR A 91 -1.04 27.33 -17.05
C THR A 91 -0.30 28.35 -16.20
N ILE A 92 -1.00 29.47 -15.95
CA ILE A 92 -0.66 30.47 -14.94
C ILE A 92 -0.36 29.73 -13.62
N THR A 93 0.85 29.88 -13.07
CA THR A 93 1.17 29.42 -11.70
C THR A 93 0.25 30.15 -10.72
N VAL A 94 -0.85 29.50 -10.34
CA VAL A 94 -1.91 30.08 -9.48
C VAL A 94 -1.44 30.25 -8.03
N PHE A 95 -0.49 29.42 -7.58
CA PHE A 95 0.00 29.39 -6.21
C PHE A 95 1.43 29.90 -6.10
N LYS A 96 1.72 30.59 -4.98
CA LYS A 96 3.08 31.02 -4.61
C LYS A 96 3.85 29.85 -4.01
N ASP A 97 5.19 29.96 -3.99
CA ASP A 97 6.09 28.91 -3.48
C ASP A 97 5.81 28.54 -2.02
N ASP A 98 5.44 29.51 -1.18
CA ASP A 98 5.09 29.27 0.23
C ASP A 98 3.86 28.38 0.40
N THR A 99 2.88 28.53 -0.50
CA THR A 99 1.64 27.76 -0.53
C THR A 99 1.92 26.32 -0.98
N LEU A 100 2.78 26.14 -1.99
CA LEU A 100 3.20 24.82 -2.46
C LEU A 100 3.95 24.06 -1.35
N GLN A 101 4.90 24.72 -0.67
CA GLN A 101 5.64 24.10 0.44
C GLN A 101 4.72 23.71 1.61
N ALA A 102 3.73 24.55 1.92
CA ALA A 102 2.75 24.25 2.96
C ALA A 102 1.88 23.04 2.60
N ASP A 103 1.45 22.91 1.34
CA ASP A 103 0.67 21.77 0.87
C ASP A 103 1.51 20.48 0.85
N ASP A 104 2.76 20.54 0.38
CA ASP A 104 3.71 19.41 0.42
C ASP A 104 3.92 18.92 1.86
N LYS A 105 4.12 19.84 2.81
CA LYS A 105 4.27 19.49 4.22
C LYS A 105 3.00 18.81 4.75
N ALA A 106 1.83 19.36 4.46
CA ALA A 106 0.56 18.77 4.86
C ALA A 106 0.34 17.40 4.20
N PHE A 107 0.77 17.22 2.96
CA PHE A 107 0.75 15.96 2.23
C PHE A 107 1.60 14.90 2.94
N PHE A 108 2.87 15.19 3.25
CA PHE A 108 3.74 14.23 3.93
C PHE A 108 3.29 13.88 5.35
N LEU A 109 2.68 14.83 6.08
CA LEU A 109 2.07 14.54 7.37
C LEU A 109 0.90 13.54 7.24
N LYS A 110 0.04 13.72 6.24
CA LYS A 110 -1.04 12.76 5.94
C LYS A 110 -0.49 11.38 5.56
N VAL A 111 0.56 11.33 4.73
CA VAL A 111 1.21 10.07 4.35
C VAL A 111 1.76 9.34 5.58
N ARG A 112 2.44 10.05 6.49
CA ARG A 112 2.91 9.48 7.76
C ARG A 112 1.76 8.86 8.54
N ASP A 113 0.69 9.61 8.76
CA ASP A 113 -0.44 9.16 9.59
C ASP A 113 -1.10 7.90 8.99
N VAL A 114 -1.18 7.81 7.66
CA VAL A 114 -1.68 6.62 6.97
C VAL A 114 -0.71 5.45 7.08
N VAL A 115 0.59 5.67 6.90
CA VAL A 115 1.59 4.60 7.06
C VAL A 115 1.51 4.03 8.48
N GLU A 116 1.43 4.88 9.50
CA GLU A 116 1.28 4.47 10.91
C GLU A 116 -0.01 3.68 11.13
N ALA A 117 -1.13 4.13 10.55
CA ALA A 117 -2.41 3.41 10.63
C ALA A 117 -2.38 2.06 9.90
N ALA A 118 -1.71 1.99 8.74
CA ALA A 118 -1.64 0.80 7.91
C ALA A 118 -0.84 -0.33 8.57
N VAL A 119 0.21 0.00 9.31
CA VAL A 119 1.05 -0.96 10.05
C VAL A 119 0.67 -1.07 11.54
N SER A 120 -0.45 -0.45 11.95
CA SER A 120 -0.92 -0.55 13.33
C SER A 120 -1.32 -1.97 13.68
N GLU A 121 -1.14 -2.36 14.95
CA GLU A 121 -1.55 -3.67 15.45
C GLU A 121 -3.04 -3.93 15.20
N ALA A 122 -3.90 -2.93 15.41
CA ALA A 122 -5.33 -3.04 15.17
C ALA A 122 -5.67 -3.37 13.70
N THR A 123 -5.13 -2.59 12.75
CA THR A 123 -5.34 -2.82 11.32
C THR A 123 -4.80 -4.19 10.89
N PHE A 124 -3.60 -4.55 11.34
CA PHE A 124 -2.99 -5.84 11.04
C PHE A 124 -3.82 -7.02 11.56
N LEU A 125 -4.21 -7.00 12.84
CA LEU A 125 -4.98 -8.09 13.45
C LEU A 125 -6.36 -8.22 12.79
N GLN A 126 -7.02 -7.11 12.48
CA GLN A 126 -8.30 -7.14 11.77
C GLN A 126 -8.16 -7.81 10.39
N ALA A 127 -7.14 -7.42 9.61
CA ALA A 127 -6.89 -8.01 8.30
C ALA A 127 -6.47 -9.49 8.40
N ALA A 128 -5.62 -9.83 9.38
CA ALA A 128 -5.17 -11.19 9.62
C ALA A 128 -6.34 -12.11 10.01
N GLN A 129 -7.22 -11.67 10.91
CA GLN A 129 -8.42 -12.44 11.29
C GLN A 129 -9.39 -12.63 10.13
N LYS A 130 -9.57 -11.59 9.28
CA LYS A 130 -10.38 -11.70 8.07
C LYS A 130 -9.80 -12.75 7.13
N LEU A 131 -8.48 -12.72 6.88
CA LEU A 131 -7.79 -13.74 6.10
C LEU A 131 -7.97 -15.13 6.71
N GLN A 132 -7.75 -15.28 8.01
CA GLN A 132 -7.86 -16.56 8.71
C GLN A 132 -9.25 -17.20 8.58
N LYS A 133 -10.32 -16.41 8.69
CA LYS A 133 -11.70 -16.87 8.51
C LYS A 133 -11.97 -17.39 7.10
N THR A 134 -11.27 -16.86 6.09
CA THR A 134 -11.44 -17.26 4.68
C THR A 134 -10.61 -18.47 4.25
N LEU A 135 -9.63 -18.92 5.06
CA LEU A 135 -8.71 -20.01 4.68
C LEU A 135 -9.39 -21.34 4.36
N ARG A 136 -10.62 -21.56 4.85
CA ARG A 136 -11.38 -22.81 4.67
C ARG A 136 -12.50 -22.69 3.63
N ILE A 137 -12.58 -21.58 2.91
CA ILE A 137 -13.58 -21.41 1.84
C ILE A 137 -13.05 -22.14 0.60
N PRO A 138 -13.69 -23.24 0.17
CA PRO A 138 -13.26 -23.95 -1.03
C PRO A 138 -13.55 -23.11 -2.28
N LEU A 139 -12.63 -23.14 -3.24
CA LEU A 139 -12.89 -22.65 -4.59
C LEU A 139 -13.76 -23.69 -5.30
N THR A 140 -15.00 -23.33 -5.64
CA THR A 140 -15.98 -24.25 -6.23
C THR A 140 -15.99 -24.24 -7.77
N GLY A 141 -15.35 -23.26 -8.40
CA GLY A 141 -15.22 -23.13 -9.85
C GLY A 141 -13.89 -23.67 -10.37
N ASP A 142 -13.89 -24.20 -11.58
CA ASP A 142 -12.68 -24.56 -12.31
C ASP A 142 -12.07 -23.31 -12.97
N PRO A 143 -10.90 -22.83 -12.53
CA PRO A 143 -10.29 -21.64 -13.10
C PRO A 143 -9.84 -21.85 -14.55
N VAL A 144 -9.56 -23.10 -14.98
CA VAL A 144 -9.13 -23.41 -16.34
C VAL A 144 -10.29 -23.26 -17.31
N LYS A 145 -11.44 -23.86 -16.97
CA LYS A 145 -12.67 -23.76 -17.79
C LYS A 145 -13.17 -22.33 -17.95
N THR A 146 -12.83 -21.43 -17.03
CA THR A 146 -13.24 -20.02 -17.11
C THR A 146 -12.50 -19.27 -18.23
N VAL A 147 -11.28 -19.70 -18.57
CA VAL A 147 -10.44 -19.06 -19.60
C VAL A 147 -10.74 -19.62 -21.00
N GLU A 148 -11.25 -20.85 -21.10
CA GLU A 148 -11.56 -21.54 -22.35
C GLU A 148 -12.81 -21.00 -23.09
N VAL A 149 -13.58 -20.09 -22.48
CA VAL A 149 -14.81 -19.52 -23.06
C VAL A 149 -14.55 -18.18 -23.80
N LEU A 150 -13.31 -17.91 -24.22
CA LEU A 150 -12.94 -16.72 -25.00
C LEU A 150 -12.66 -17.05 -26.47
#